data_AF-A0A950DCV1-F1
#
_entry.id   AF-A0A950DCV1-F1
#
_cell.length_a   1.000
_cell.length_b   1.000
_cell.length_c   1.000
_cell.angle_alpha   90.00
_cell.angle_beta   90.00
_cell.angle_gamma   90.00
#
_symmetry.space_group_name_H-M   'P 1'
#
loop_
_entity.id
_entity.type
_entity.pdbx_description
1 polymer ?
#
loop_
_entity_poly.entity_id
_entity_poly.type
_entity_poly.pdbx_seq_one_letter_code
_entity_poly.pdbx_strand_id
1 'polypeptide(L)'
;MPFCYMAAYQIFTGNAGLRKFILPRLGVFPVDREGTDRSAFQAGLNVLTQGKNPLVVIPEGEIYFLGDRLTPLREGAATLALAAARKLAECGRTAWIIPTAIRYRFLENHDPLPELHRLMDTLEARFTWWDPCGRSIIERLYRYAEGMLALKELEYLDAPQPGTLKDRIARLKFHILEEMEDRRLGRRSDEPVPFRVKELRRACLKGLAVPGISREERRTLRRDLNSLFVAIQLFSYPGDYVRENPTLERLAEIMTKFEQDALGVTYPAPRGPRRAVVKMGEPIDVRSYLGPGGRRSRDAAETLTETLELQIQGLMDTLGPGRPLPESALVSAPSGMPVPQPAS
;
A
#
# COMPACT_ATOMS: atom_id res chain seq x y z
N MET A 1 27.62 -3.67 9.73
CA MET A 1 26.15 -3.68 9.92
C MET A 1 25.56 -4.59 8.87
N PRO A 2 24.65 -5.51 9.19
CA PRO A 2 24.35 -6.61 8.28
C PRO A 2 23.48 -6.22 7.07
N PHE A 3 22.71 -5.12 7.09
CA PHE A 3 21.82 -4.71 5.99
C PHE A 3 21.75 -3.18 5.84
N CYS A 4 21.55 -2.71 4.61
CA CYS A 4 21.20 -1.32 4.27
C CYS A 4 19.76 -1.27 3.75
N TYR A 5 19.01 -0.18 4.01
CA TYR A 5 17.60 -0.07 3.63
C TYR A 5 17.30 1.22 2.85
N MET A 6 16.39 1.11 1.88
CA MET A 6 15.77 2.28 1.23
C MET A 6 14.43 2.59 1.90
N ALA A 7 14.29 3.79 2.46
CA ALA A 7 13.08 4.19 3.17
C ALA A 7 12.57 5.55 2.67
N ALA A 8 11.26 5.76 2.70
CA ALA A 8 10.64 7.04 2.35
C ALA A 8 11.18 8.16 3.25
N TYR A 9 11.37 9.35 2.67
CA TYR A 9 11.77 10.54 3.44
C TYR A 9 10.88 10.79 4.67
N GLN A 10 9.58 10.49 4.57
CA GLN A 10 8.60 10.65 5.64
C GLN A 10 8.92 9.83 6.92
N ILE A 11 9.65 8.71 6.79
CA ILE A 11 10.08 7.90 7.95
C ILE A 11 11.17 8.63 8.76
N PHE A 12 11.93 9.51 8.10
CA PHE A 12 12.95 10.33 8.73
C PHE A 12 12.38 11.59 9.39
N THR A 13 11.14 11.97 9.08
CA THR A 13 10.42 13.07 9.71
C THR A 13 9.60 12.56 10.90
N GLY A 14 10.17 12.64 12.11
CA GLY A 14 9.51 12.26 13.36
C GLY A 14 10.49 12.02 14.51
N ASN A 15 10.06 12.28 15.75
CA ASN A 15 10.84 12.23 16.99
C ASN A 15 12.06 13.17 17.03
N ALA A 16 11.84 14.50 17.00
CA ALA A 16 12.84 15.51 17.37
C ALA A 16 14.27 15.29 16.80
N GLY A 17 14.39 14.77 15.57
CA GLY A 17 15.69 14.50 14.91
C GLY A 17 16.37 13.17 15.28
N LEU A 18 15.84 12.40 16.23
CA LEU A 18 16.42 11.12 16.67
C LEU A 18 16.38 10.07 15.56
N ARG A 19 15.28 9.98 14.79
CA ARG A 19 15.17 9.08 13.63
C ARG A 19 16.13 9.48 12.51
N LYS A 20 16.35 10.78 12.28
CA LYS A 20 17.34 11.31 11.32
C LYS A 20 18.78 11.02 11.75
N PHE A 21 19.03 10.84 13.04
CA PHE A 21 20.35 10.50 13.58
C PHE A 21 20.62 8.98 13.58
N ILE A 22 19.62 8.18 13.94
CA ILE A 22 19.74 6.72 14.12
C ILE A 22 19.60 5.97 12.79
N LEU A 23 18.64 6.34 11.93
CA LEU A 23 18.35 5.59 10.70
C LEU A 23 19.53 5.55 9.70
N PRO A 24 20.26 6.65 9.43
CA PRO A 24 21.47 6.58 8.60
C PRO A 24 22.59 5.76 9.24
N ARG A 25 22.69 5.79 10.57
CA ARG A 25 23.62 4.96 11.35
C ARG A 25 23.22 3.50 11.42
N LEU A 26 22.01 3.15 10.98
CA LEU A 26 21.51 1.80 10.76
C LEU A 26 21.51 1.40 9.26
N GLY A 27 22.11 2.22 8.39
CA GLY A 27 22.22 1.93 6.96
C GLY A 27 20.96 2.24 6.14
N VAL A 28 20.03 3.00 6.73
CA VAL A 28 18.80 3.44 6.05
C VAL A 28 19.04 4.81 5.40
N PHE A 29 18.82 4.93 4.10
CA PHE A 29 18.90 6.23 3.40
C PHE A 29 17.55 6.65 2.83
N PRO A 30 17.25 7.97 2.83
CA PRO A 30 15.98 8.48 2.36
C PRO A 30 15.86 8.36 0.84
N VAL A 31 14.66 8.08 0.38
CA VAL A 31 14.26 8.13 -1.02
C VAL A 31 13.10 9.11 -1.15
N ASP A 32 13.26 10.10 -2.03
CA ASP A 32 12.12 10.89 -2.49
C ASP A 32 11.31 10.09 -3.52
N ARG A 33 10.05 9.78 -3.18
CA ARG A 33 9.13 9.02 -4.03
C ARG A 33 8.55 9.88 -5.16
N GLU A 34 8.64 11.21 -5.06
CA GLU A 34 7.97 12.17 -5.94
C GLU A 34 8.90 12.71 -7.05
N GLY A 35 10.22 12.67 -6.84
CA GLY A 35 11.24 13.15 -7.78
C GLY A 35 12.07 12.05 -8.46
N THR A 36 12.95 12.46 -9.39
CA THR A 36 14.09 11.64 -9.81
C THR A 36 15.20 11.85 -8.78
N ASP A 37 15.14 11.11 -7.67
CA ASP A 37 16.16 11.22 -6.63
C ASP A 37 17.48 10.58 -7.08
N ARG A 38 18.23 11.33 -7.90
CA ARG A 38 19.56 10.95 -8.37
C ARG A 38 20.50 10.67 -7.21
N SER A 39 20.30 11.34 -6.07
CA SER A 39 21.15 11.18 -4.89
C SER A 39 20.92 9.83 -4.21
N ALA A 40 19.65 9.44 -3.99
CA ALA A 40 19.31 8.13 -3.44
C ALA A 40 19.68 6.99 -4.40
N PHE A 41 19.48 7.18 -5.71
CA PHE A 41 19.90 6.22 -6.71
C PHE A 41 21.42 5.99 -6.67
N GLN A 42 22.22 7.07 -6.65
CA GLN A 42 23.67 6.96 -6.57
C GLN A 42 24.13 6.35 -5.24
N ALA A 43 23.46 6.66 -4.12
CA ALA A 43 23.74 6.05 -2.83
C ALA A 43 23.51 4.53 -2.86
N GLY A 44 22.36 4.09 -3.38
CA GLY A 44 22.06 2.66 -3.56
C GLY A 44 23.09 1.97 -4.47
N LEU A 45 23.49 2.63 -5.55
CA LEU A 45 24.50 2.10 -6.48
C LEU A 45 25.86 1.95 -5.78
N ASN A 46 26.24 2.93 -4.95
CA ASN A 46 27.46 2.87 -4.16
C ASN A 46 27.43 1.73 -3.13
N VAL A 47 26.29 1.51 -2.44
CA VAL A 47 26.13 0.39 -1.50
C VAL A 47 26.32 -0.95 -2.21
N LEU A 48 25.62 -1.16 -3.33
CA LEU A 48 25.69 -2.39 -4.10
C LEU A 48 27.10 -2.65 -4.68
N THR A 49 27.76 -1.60 -5.18
CA THR A 49 29.08 -1.72 -5.82
C THR A 49 30.21 -1.92 -4.81
N GLN A 50 30.13 -1.28 -3.64
CA GLN A 50 31.02 -1.60 -2.52
C GLN A 50 30.83 -3.06 -2.10
N GLY A 51 29.58 -3.53 -2.07
CA GLY A 51 29.20 -4.91 -1.73
C GLY A 51 29.68 -5.35 -0.35
N LYS A 52 29.77 -4.39 0.58
CA LYS A 52 30.03 -4.66 2.01
C LYS A 52 28.77 -5.17 2.72
N ASN A 53 27.61 -4.63 2.35
CA ASN A 53 26.32 -4.98 2.95
C ASN A 53 25.26 -5.15 1.84
N PRO A 54 24.32 -6.10 1.98
CA PRO A 54 23.13 -6.21 1.14
C PRO A 54 22.21 -4.98 1.26
N LEU A 55 21.51 -4.68 0.17
CA LEU A 55 20.53 -3.59 0.09
C LEU A 55 19.11 -4.18 0.08
N VAL A 56 18.28 -3.76 1.03
CA VAL A 56 16.87 -4.13 1.14
C VAL A 56 16.01 -3.01 0.54
N VAL A 57 15.13 -3.38 -0.39
CA VAL A 57 14.22 -2.48 -1.10
C VAL A 57 12.81 -3.04 -1.01
N ILE A 58 11.82 -2.18 -0.75
CA ILE A 58 10.39 -2.50 -0.80
C ILE A 58 9.82 -1.85 -2.07
N PRO A 59 9.70 -2.59 -3.18
CA PRO A 59 9.50 -2.00 -4.51
C PRO A 59 8.08 -1.46 -4.77
N GLU A 60 7.07 -1.78 -3.96
CA GLU A 60 5.71 -1.20 -4.05
C GLU A 60 5.74 0.33 -3.79
N GLY A 61 6.57 0.72 -2.83
CA GLY A 61 6.78 2.12 -2.49
C GLY A 61 5.66 2.79 -1.69
N GLU A 62 4.57 2.10 -1.33
CA GLU A 62 3.57 2.55 -0.35
C GLU A 62 3.01 1.34 0.42
N ILE A 63 2.24 1.57 1.50
CA ILE A 63 1.59 0.51 2.27
C ILE A 63 0.09 0.53 1.98
N TYR A 64 -0.41 -0.51 1.31
CA TYR A 64 -1.80 -0.61 0.86
C TYR A 64 -2.70 -1.48 1.76
N PHE A 65 -2.14 -2.13 2.79
CA PHE A 65 -2.87 -3.06 3.68
C PHE A 65 -3.55 -4.22 2.95
N LEU A 66 -2.87 -4.78 1.95
CA LEU A 66 -3.25 -6.00 1.27
C LEU A 66 -2.17 -7.06 1.53
N GLY A 67 -2.30 -7.83 2.61
CA GLY A 67 -1.25 -8.71 3.11
C GLY A 67 -0.90 -9.90 2.22
N ASP A 68 -1.71 -10.18 1.19
CA ASP A 68 -1.50 -11.28 0.25
C ASP A 68 -1.78 -10.95 -1.21
N ARG A 69 -2.01 -9.67 -1.52
CA ARG A 69 -2.06 -9.19 -2.91
C ARG A 69 -0.98 -8.14 -3.08
N LEU A 70 0.00 -8.48 -3.90
CA LEU A 70 1.04 -7.55 -4.29
C LEU A 70 0.44 -6.45 -5.15
N THR A 71 0.80 -5.20 -4.88
CA THR A 71 0.49 -4.08 -5.77
C THR A 71 1.60 -3.87 -6.80
N PRO A 72 1.34 -3.20 -7.94
CA PRO A 72 2.35 -3.01 -8.99
C PRO A 72 3.66 -2.44 -8.44
N LEU A 73 4.76 -3.10 -8.76
CA LEU A 73 6.10 -2.73 -8.33
C LEU A 73 6.63 -1.56 -9.16
N ARG A 74 7.40 -0.70 -8.51
CA ARG A 74 8.11 0.38 -9.20
C ARG A 74 9.40 -0.15 -9.81
N GLU A 75 9.66 0.17 -11.07
CA GLU A 75 10.88 -0.23 -11.80
C GLU A 75 12.21 0.27 -11.19
N GLY A 76 12.16 1.20 -10.23
CA GLY A 76 13.36 1.81 -9.63
C GLY A 76 14.32 0.78 -9.03
N ALA A 77 13.79 -0.28 -8.41
CA ALA A 77 14.60 -1.35 -7.84
C ALA A 77 15.33 -2.17 -8.92
N ALA A 78 14.62 -2.57 -9.98
CA ALA A 78 15.19 -3.29 -11.12
C ALA A 78 16.23 -2.42 -11.86
N THR A 79 15.92 -1.14 -12.10
CA THR A 79 16.85 -0.19 -12.74
C THR A 79 18.13 -0.01 -11.92
N LEU A 80 18.02 0.09 -10.60
CA LEU A 80 19.17 0.18 -9.70
C LEU A 80 20.03 -1.08 -9.74
N ALA A 81 19.39 -2.25 -9.68
CA ALA A 81 20.07 -3.53 -9.73
C ALA A 81 20.83 -3.73 -11.06
N LEU A 82 20.20 -3.41 -12.20
CA LEU A 82 20.83 -3.50 -13.52
C LEU A 82 22.04 -2.55 -13.64
N ALA A 83 21.91 -1.33 -13.13
CA ALA A 83 23.02 -0.37 -13.10
C ALA A 83 24.19 -0.88 -12.24
N ALA A 84 23.89 -1.49 -11.09
CA ALA A 84 24.90 -2.09 -10.23
C ALA A 84 25.55 -3.32 -10.88
N ALA A 85 24.77 -4.21 -11.49
CA ALA A 85 25.27 -5.39 -12.18
C ALA A 85 26.24 -5.05 -13.30
N ARG A 86 25.93 -4.02 -14.11
CA ARG A 86 26.82 -3.52 -15.16
C ARG A 86 28.18 -3.07 -14.60
N LYS A 87 28.17 -2.24 -13.54
CA LYS A 87 29.41 -1.74 -12.94
C LYS A 87 30.20 -2.83 -12.22
N LEU A 88 29.52 -3.81 -11.62
CA LEU A 88 30.16 -4.95 -10.97
C LEU A 88 30.79 -5.92 -11.98
N ALA A 89 30.22 -6.05 -13.19
CA ALA A 89 30.75 -6.91 -14.24
C ALA A 89 32.17 -6.48 -14.69
N GLU A 90 32.47 -5.18 -14.69
CA GLU A 90 33.82 -4.64 -14.97
C GLU A 90 34.89 -5.17 -13.99
N CYS A 91 34.48 -5.55 -12.78
CA CYS A 91 35.35 -6.12 -11.75
C CYS A 91 35.13 -7.63 -11.55
N GLY A 92 34.47 -8.32 -12.49
CA GLY A 92 34.18 -9.77 -12.39
C GLY A 92 33.13 -10.16 -11.35
N ARG A 93 32.41 -9.19 -10.75
CA ARG A 93 31.40 -9.40 -9.69
C ARG A 93 29.98 -9.36 -10.24
N THR A 94 29.01 -9.90 -9.50
CA THR A 94 27.59 -9.89 -9.89
C THR A 94 26.73 -9.25 -8.81
N ALA A 95 25.53 -8.80 -9.21
CA ALA A 95 24.44 -8.47 -8.32
C ALA A 95 23.39 -9.57 -8.38
N TRP A 96 22.96 -10.04 -7.23
CA TRP A 96 21.83 -10.95 -7.08
C TRP A 96 20.66 -10.21 -6.45
N ILE A 97 19.44 -10.54 -6.87
CA ILE A 97 18.22 -10.13 -6.16
C ILE A 97 17.64 -11.37 -5.49
N ILE A 98 17.30 -11.28 -4.21
CA ILE A 98 16.62 -12.34 -3.47
C ILE A 98 15.17 -11.86 -3.25
N PRO A 99 14.19 -12.34 -4.04
CA PRO A 99 12.78 -12.04 -3.80
C PRO A 99 12.41 -12.50 -2.40
N THR A 100 11.73 -11.66 -1.63
CA THR A 100 11.40 -11.94 -0.23
C THR A 100 9.96 -11.54 0.05
N ALA A 101 9.18 -12.48 0.58
CA ALA A 101 7.83 -12.24 1.08
C ALA A 101 7.84 -12.24 2.61
N ILE A 102 7.12 -11.28 3.21
CA ILE A 102 6.95 -11.16 4.66
C ILE A 102 5.46 -11.16 4.96
N ARG A 103 5.00 -12.07 5.80
CA ARG A 103 3.61 -12.12 6.26
C ARG A 103 3.53 -12.09 7.78
N TYR A 104 2.63 -11.29 8.31
CA TYR A 104 2.33 -11.28 9.74
C TYR A 104 1.11 -12.15 10.01
N ARG A 105 1.19 -13.03 11.00
CA ARG A 105 0.10 -13.93 11.40
C ARG A 105 -0.17 -13.80 12.89
N PHE A 106 -1.43 -13.79 13.29
CA PHE A 106 -1.77 -13.85 14.71
C PHE A 106 -1.27 -15.17 15.32
N LEU A 107 -0.77 -15.11 16.56
CA LEU A 107 -0.37 -16.32 17.28
C LEU A 107 -1.58 -17.26 17.47
N GLU A 108 -1.37 -18.56 17.33
CA GLU A 108 -2.44 -19.58 17.37
C GLU A 108 -3.26 -19.57 18.66
N ASN A 109 -2.63 -19.19 19.77
CA ASN A 109 -3.25 -19.05 21.09
C ASN A 109 -3.90 -17.68 21.36
N HIS A 110 -3.96 -16.79 20.36
CA HIS A 110 -4.58 -15.48 20.48
C HIS A 110 -5.77 -15.35 19.52
N ASP A 111 -6.88 -14.83 20.05
CA ASP A 111 -8.06 -14.44 19.28
C ASP A 111 -8.17 -12.90 19.22
N PRO A 112 -7.97 -12.28 18.04
CA PRO A 112 -8.08 -10.84 17.89
C PRO A 112 -9.53 -10.36 17.72
N LEU A 113 -10.52 -11.25 17.52
CA LEU A 113 -11.91 -10.85 17.21
C LEU A 113 -12.54 -9.93 18.26
N PRO A 114 -12.38 -10.13 19.58
CA PRO A 114 -12.96 -9.22 20.57
C PRO A 114 -12.47 -7.78 20.42
N GLU A 115 -11.18 -7.58 20.09
CA GLU A 115 -10.64 -6.25 19.84
C GLU A 115 -11.10 -5.67 18.51
N LEU A 116 -11.23 -6.50 17.48
CA LEU A 116 -11.78 -6.09 16.18
C LEU A 116 -13.24 -5.65 16.34
N HIS A 117 -14.08 -6.39 17.08
CA HIS A 117 -15.45 -5.97 17.37
C HIS A 117 -15.52 -4.60 18.05
N ARG A 118 -14.69 -4.34 19.08
CA ARG A 118 -14.64 -3.01 19.73
C ARG A 118 -14.22 -1.90 18.77
N LEU A 119 -13.29 -2.18 17.85
CA LEU A 119 -12.90 -1.23 16.83
C LEU A 119 -14.07 -0.96 15.87
N MET A 120 -14.81 -2.00 15.47
CA MET A 120 -16.02 -1.83 14.65
C MET A 120 -17.07 -0.97 15.37
N ASP A 121 -17.30 -1.18 16.67
CA ASP A 121 -18.22 -0.36 17.47
C ASP A 121 -17.78 1.11 17.47
N THR A 122 -16.47 1.37 17.61
CA THR A 122 -15.89 2.73 17.58
C THR A 122 -16.07 3.40 16.21
N LEU A 123 -15.85 2.64 15.13
CA LEU A 123 -16.02 3.12 13.77
C LEU A 123 -17.49 3.48 13.49
N GLU A 124 -18.43 2.60 13.84
CA GLU A 124 -19.87 2.83 13.65
C GLU A 124 -20.41 3.98 14.50
N ALA A 125 -19.95 4.12 15.75
CA ALA A 125 -20.35 5.20 16.64
C ALA A 125 -20.02 6.58 16.06
N ARG A 126 -18.93 6.71 15.28
CA ARG A 126 -18.58 7.97 14.60
C ARG A 126 -19.63 8.42 13.57
N PHE A 127 -20.38 7.48 13.00
CA PHE A 127 -21.50 7.76 12.09
C PHE A 127 -22.84 7.77 12.80
N THR A 128 -22.85 7.75 14.14
CA THR A 128 -24.06 7.62 14.97
C THR A 128 -24.89 6.39 14.60
N TRP A 129 -24.25 5.37 14.02
CA TRP A 129 -24.94 4.17 13.61
C TRP A 129 -25.18 3.29 14.81
N TRP A 130 -26.44 2.88 14.96
CA TRP A 130 -26.83 1.82 15.90
C TRP A 130 -26.91 0.52 15.09
N ASP A 131 -26.27 -0.54 15.56
CA ASP A 131 -26.59 -1.90 15.12
C ASP A 131 -27.53 -2.64 16.11
N PRO A 132 -28.86 -2.60 15.89
CA PRO A 132 -29.80 -3.30 16.77
C PRO A 132 -29.88 -4.81 16.47
N CYS A 133 -29.21 -5.29 15.43
CA CYS A 133 -29.29 -6.68 14.98
C CYS A 133 -27.94 -7.35 15.21
N GLY A 134 -27.92 -8.57 15.75
CA GLY A 134 -26.70 -9.36 15.98
C GLY A 134 -25.96 -9.76 14.70
N ARG A 135 -25.53 -8.77 13.92
CA ARG A 135 -24.86 -8.95 12.63
C ARG A 135 -23.44 -9.45 12.84
N SER A 136 -23.00 -10.27 11.89
CA SER A 136 -21.62 -10.70 11.81
C SER A 136 -20.69 -9.50 11.58
N ILE A 137 -19.43 -9.61 12.03
CA ILE A 137 -18.45 -8.54 11.83
C ILE A 137 -18.20 -8.27 10.34
N ILE A 138 -18.33 -9.28 9.48
CA ILE A 138 -18.19 -9.12 8.03
C ILE A 138 -19.33 -8.29 7.45
N GLU A 139 -20.58 -8.53 7.83
CA GLU A 139 -21.70 -7.71 7.38
C GLU A 139 -21.55 -6.26 7.86
N ARG A 140 -21.16 -6.06 9.12
CA ARG A 140 -20.88 -4.74 9.70
C ARG A 140 -19.78 -4.00 8.94
N LEU A 141 -18.68 -4.69 8.64
CA LEU A 141 -17.56 -4.17 7.86
C LEU A 141 -18.02 -3.65 6.49
N TYR A 142 -18.78 -4.45 5.75
CA TYR A 142 -19.22 -4.09 4.41
C TYR A 142 -20.29 -3.00 4.41
N ARG A 143 -21.21 -3.01 5.38
CA ARG A 143 -22.18 -1.93 5.57
C ARG A 143 -21.48 -0.60 5.85
N TYR A 144 -20.45 -0.62 6.70
CA TYR A 144 -19.59 0.53 6.96
C TYR A 144 -18.88 1.01 5.70
N ALA A 145 -18.27 0.10 4.94
CA ALA A 145 -17.61 0.43 3.68
C ALA A 145 -18.58 1.08 2.68
N GLU A 146 -19.81 0.56 2.55
CA GLU A 146 -20.84 1.12 1.66
C GLU A 146 -21.26 2.52 2.05
N GLY A 147 -21.44 2.81 3.34
CA GLY A 147 -21.78 4.15 3.82
C GLY A 147 -20.64 5.14 3.58
N MET A 148 -19.40 4.74 3.90
CA MET A 148 -18.20 5.56 3.63
C MET A 148 -18.07 5.90 2.15
N LEU A 149 -18.29 4.91 1.28
CA LEU A 149 -18.23 5.12 -0.16
C LEU A 149 -19.38 6.02 -0.65
N ALA A 150 -20.60 5.82 -0.17
CA ALA A 150 -21.76 6.63 -0.56
C ALA A 150 -21.54 8.13 -0.24
N LEU A 151 -20.90 8.45 0.88
CA LEU A 151 -20.53 9.83 1.22
C LEU A 151 -19.54 10.42 0.21
N LYS A 152 -18.56 9.62 -0.26
CA LYS A 152 -17.60 10.06 -1.27
C LYS A 152 -18.23 10.13 -2.67
N GLU A 153 -19.13 9.23 -3.02
CA GLU A 153 -19.90 9.33 -4.25
C GLU A 153 -20.78 10.58 -4.25
N LEU A 154 -21.41 10.95 -3.13
CA LEU A 154 -22.13 12.21 -3.02
C LEU A 154 -21.20 13.43 -3.21
N GLU A 155 -19.98 13.40 -2.68
CA GLU A 155 -19.02 14.50 -2.78
C GLU A 155 -18.48 14.72 -4.21
N TYR A 156 -18.35 13.65 -5.00
CA TYR A 156 -17.71 13.68 -6.32
C TYR A 156 -18.65 13.43 -7.51
N LEU A 157 -19.77 12.74 -7.29
CA LEU A 157 -20.73 12.30 -8.32
C LEU A 157 -22.16 12.77 -8.03
N ASP A 158 -22.38 13.58 -7.00
CA ASP A 158 -23.67 14.12 -6.54
C ASP A 158 -24.74 13.09 -6.11
N ALA A 159 -24.46 11.79 -6.21
CA ALA A 159 -25.36 10.73 -5.74
C ALA A 159 -24.62 9.39 -5.48
N PRO A 160 -25.08 8.58 -4.51
CA PRO A 160 -24.64 7.20 -4.37
C PRO A 160 -24.92 6.39 -5.64
N GLN A 161 -23.98 5.54 -6.04
CA GLN A 161 -24.05 4.80 -7.30
C GLN A 161 -24.59 3.37 -7.09
N PRO A 162 -25.32 2.79 -8.06
CA PRO A 162 -25.85 1.42 -7.94
C PRO A 162 -24.78 0.35 -8.22
N GLY A 163 -25.03 -0.90 -7.81
CA GLY A 163 -24.16 -2.04 -8.11
C GLY A 163 -23.23 -2.43 -6.98
N THR A 164 -22.28 -3.33 -7.26
CA THR A 164 -21.42 -3.91 -6.22
C THR A 164 -20.45 -2.88 -5.64
N LEU A 165 -20.00 -3.08 -4.40
CA LEU A 165 -19.02 -2.21 -3.76
C LEU A 165 -17.74 -2.08 -4.60
N LYS A 166 -17.25 -3.18 -5.18
CA LYS A 166 -16.08 -3.21 -6.07
C LYS A 166 -16.27 -2.30 -7.29
N ASP A 167 -17.38 -2.43 -7.99
CA ASP A 167 -17.67 -1.65 -9.21
C ASP A 167 -17.82 -0.16 -8.89
N ARG A 168 -18.49 0.14 -7.78
CA ARG A 168 -18.67 1.50 -7.27
C ARG A 168 -17.34 2.17 -6.93
N ILE A 169 -16.47 1.47 -6.19
CA ILE A 169 -15.11 1.94 -5.88
C ILE A 169 -14.33 2.20 -7.17
N ALA A 170 -14.38 1.26 -8.13
CA ALA A 170 -13.68 1.39 -9.40
C ALA A 170 -14.16 2.62 -10.19
N ARG A 171 -15.48 2.81 -10.33
CA ARG A 171 -16.06 3.96 -11.04
C ARG A 171 -15.66 5.28 -10.40
N LEU A 172 -15.82 5.44 -9.08
CA LEU A 172 -15.45 6.67 -8.40
C LEU A 172 -13.96 6.98 -8.53
N LYS A 173 -13.11 5.95 -8.34
CA LYS A 173 -11.66 6.07 -8.48
C LYS A 173 -11.25 6.54 -9.88
N PHE A 174 -11.79 5.92 -10.94
CA PHE A 174 -11.44 6.30 -12.30
C PHE A 174 -12.04 7.63 -12.72
N HIS A 175 -13.26 7.97 -12.26
CA HIS A 175 -13.83 9.30 -12.47
C HIS A 175 -12.89 10.40 -11.96
N ILE A 176 -12.42 10.30 -10.70
CA ILE A 176 -11.48 11.27 -10.11
C ILE A 176 -10.20 11.37 -10.94
N LEU A 177 -9.61 10.24 -11.35
CA LEU A 177 -8.35 10.23 -12.10
C LEU A 177 -8.52 10.83 -13.49
N GLU A 178 -9.54 10.42 -14.24
CA GLU A 178 -9.77 10.86 -15.61
C GLU A 178 -10.11 12.35 -15.68
N GLU A 179 -10.97 12.85 -14.79
CA GLU A 179 -11.29 14.29 -14.71
C GLU A 179 -10.03 15.13 -14.45
N MET A 180 -9.16 14.66 -13.55
CA MET A 180 -7.90 15.34 -13.24
C MET A 180 -6.88 15.24 -14.38
N GLU A 181 -6.80 14.10 -15.06
CA GLU A 181 -5.93 13.89 -16.23
C GLU A 181 -6.31 14.82 -17.38
N ASP A 182 -7.60 14.91 -17.70
CA ASP A 182 -8.10 15.82 -18.72
C ASP A 182 -7.76 17.27 -18.35
N ARG A 183 -7.98 17.67 -17.09
CA ARG A 183 -7.73 19.04 -16.62
C ARG A 183 -6.25 19.41 -16.57
N ARG A 184 -5.36 18.48 -16.19
CA ARG A 184 -3.96 18.80 -15.82
C ARG A 184 -2.94 18.33 -16.84
N LEU A 185 -3.19 17.22 -17.52
CA LEU A 185 -2.25 16.61 -18.46
C LEU A 185 -2.73 16.68 -19.91
N GLY A 186 -4.04 16.89 -20.13
CA GLY A 186 -4.66 16.89 -21.46
C GLY A 186 -4.62 15.52 -22.15
N ARG A 187 -4.30 14.46 -21.40
CA ARG A 187 -4.28 13.07 -21.85
C ARG A 187 -4.60 12.16 -20.67
N ARG A 188 -5.31 11.08 -20.96
CA ARG A 188 -5.58 10.01 -20.01
C ARG A 188 -4.47 8.95 -20.08
N SER A 189 -4.29 8.20 -19.00
CA SER A 189 -3.30 7.14 -18.90
C SER A 189 -3.98 5.81 -18.51
N ASP A 190 -3.53 4.72 -19.13
CA ASP A 190 -3.94 3.35 -18.81
C ASP A 190 -2.99 2.68 -17.81
N GLU A 191 -1.98 3.40 -17.30
CA GLU A 191 -1.08 2.88 -16.29
C GLU A 191 -1.83 2.52 -14.99
N PRO A 192 -1.25 1.63 -14.16
CA PRO A 192 -1.81 1.37 -12.85
C PRO A 192 -1.96 2.63 -12.00
N VAL A 193 -3.00 2.66 -11.15
CA VAL A 193 -3.41 3.84 -10.37
C VAL A 193 -2.26 4.52 -9.59
N PRO A 194 -1.34 3.79 -8.91
CA PRO A 194 -0.23 4.42 -8.22
C PRO A 194 0.68 5.27 -9.13
N PHE A 195 0.84 4.90 -10.40
CA PHE A 195 1.64 5.64 -11.38
C PHE A 195 0.90 6.88 -11.88
N ARG A 196 -0.38 6.74 -12.24
CA ARG A 196 -1.28 7.85 -12.60
C ARG A 196 -1.31 8.94 -11.52
N VAL A 197 -1.49 8.53 -10.26
CA VAL A 197 -1.48 9.45 -9.12
C VAL A 197 -0.14 10.14 -8.94
N LYS A 198 0.97 9.43 -9.14
CA LYS A 198 2.31 10.03 -9.05
C LYS A 198 2.52 11.12 -10.10
N GLU A 199 2.16 10.85 -11.36
CA GLU A 199 2.24 11.82 -12.46
C GLU A 199 1.41 13.07 -12.16
N LEU A 200 0.14 12.89 -11.79
CA LEU A 200 -0.78 13.99 -11.44
C LEU A 200 -0.30 14.79 -10.24
N ARG A 201 0.15 14.12 -9.17
CA ARG A 201 0.69 14.77 -7.98
C ARG A 201 1.91 15.63 -8.33
N ARG A 202 2.82 15.12 -9.17
CA ARG A 202 3.97 15.88 -9.66
C ARG A 202 3.53 17.11 -10.46
N ALA A 203 2.51 17.00 -11.30
CA ALA A 203 1.95 18.14 -12.01
C ALA A 203 1.37 19.19 -11.04
N CYS A 204 0.62 18.76 -10.02
CA CYS A 204 0.07 19.66 -9.01
C CYS A 204 1.17 20.39 -8.21
N LEU A 205 2.21 19.67 -7.79
CA LEU A 205 3.33 20.24 -7.04
C LEU A 205 4.14 21.23 -7.88
N LYS A 206 4.36 20.94 -9.17
CA LYS A 206 4.97 21.90 -10.10
C LYS A 206 4.13 23.17 -10.22
N GLY A 207 2.81 23.05 -10.33
CA GLY A 207 1.90 24.20 -10.36
C GLY A 207 2.00 25.05 -9.09
N LEU A 208 2.04 24.41 -7.91
CA LEU A 208 2.18 25.10 -6.62
C LEU A 208 3.52 25.82 -6.44
N ALA A 209 4.57 25.35 -7.12
CA ALA A 209 5.90 25.95 -7.09
C ALA A 209 6.04 27.19 -8.00
N VAL A 210 5.05 27.47 -8.87
CA VAL A 210 5.09 28.63 -9.77
C VAL A 210 5.02 29.95 -8.96
N PRO A 211 6.00 30.86 -9.11
CA PRO A 211 5.95 32.18 -8.48
C PRO A 211 4.73 32.98 -8.94
N GLY A 212 4.07 33.70 -8.02
CA GLY A 212 2.94 34.58 -8.38
C GLY A 212 1.62 33.86 -8.68
N ILE A 213 1.50 32.55 -8.43
CA ILE A 213 0.25 31.80 -8.59
C ILE A 213 -0.93 32.44 -7.84
N SER A 214 -2.09 32.52 -8.53
CA SER A 214 -3.31 33.11 -7.98
C SER A 214 -3.82 32.32 -6.77
N ARG A 215 -4.59 33.00 -5.89
CA ARG A 215 -5.18 32.36 -4.71
C ARG A 215 -6.16 31.26 -5.08
N GLU A 216 -6.89 31.44 -6.18
CA GLU A 216 -7.85 30.48 -6.71
C GLU A 216 -7.15 29.23 -7.23
N GLU A 217 -6.14 29.39 -8.09
CA GLU A 217 -5.39 28.25 -8.64
C GLU A 217 -4.70 27.45 -7.52
N ARG A 218 -4.13 28.14 -6.52
CA ARG A 218 -3.57 27.49 -5.34
C ARG A 218 -4.61 26.67 -4.56
N ARG A 219 -5.87 27.12 -4.48
CA ARG A 219 -6.96 26.37 -3.83
C ARG A 219 -7.34 25.14 -4.67
N THR A 220 -7.46 25.29 -5.98
CA THR A 220 -7.77 24.20 -6.90
C THR A 220 -6.71 23.11 -6.83
N LEU A 221 -5.41 23.47 -6.90
CA LEU A 221 -4.31 22.49 -6.79
C LEU A 221 -4.29 21.76 -5.45
N ARG A 222 -4.66 22.43 -4.35
CA ARG A 222 -4.78 21.78 -3.03
C ARG A 222 -5.96 20.82 -2.98
N ARG A 223 -7.10 21.18 -3.58
CA ARG A 223 -8.26 20.28 -3.72
C ARG A 223 -7.89 19.06 -4.55
N ASP A 224 -7.20 19.26 -5.67
CA ASP A 224 -6.71 18.20 -6.53
C ASP A 224 -5.78 17.23 -5.78
N LEU A 225 -4.85 17.73 -4.97
CA LEU A 225 -4.00 16.88 -4.12
C LEU A 225 -4.83 16.04 -3.11
N ASN A 226 -5.91 16.59 -2.56
CA ASN A 226 -6.82 15.84 -1.70
C ASN A 226 -7.59 14.77 -2.50
N SER A 227 -8.05 15.09 -3.71
CA SER A 227 -8.72 14.13 -4.58
C SER A 227 -7.81 12.97 -5.00
N LEU A 228 -6.53 13.25 -5.26
CA LEU A 228 -5.52 12.20 -5.50
C LEU A 228 -5.33 11.29 -4.29
N PHE A 229 -5.39 11.86 -3.08
CA PHE A 229 -5.35 11.06 -1.86
C PHE A 229 -6.57 10.13 -1.75
N VAL A 230 -7.78 10.63 -2.07
CA VAL A 230 -9.00 9.81 -2.15
C VAL A 230 -8.85 8.70 -3.19
N ALA A 231 -8.32 8.98 -4.38
CA ALA A 231 -8.08 7.96 -5.41
C ALA A 231 -7.15 6.84 -4.95
N ILE A 232 -6.08 7.17 -4.20
CA ILE A 232 -5.18 6.18 -3.58
C ILE A 232 -5.89 5.39 -2.48
N GLN A 233 -6.69 6.05 -1.64
CA GLN A 233 -7.48 5.35 -0.63
C GLN A 233 -8.41 4.34 -1.29
N LEU A 234 -9.17 4.74 -2.32
CA LEU A 234 -10.06 3.87 -3.09
C LEU A 234 -9.30 2.70 -3.75
N PHE A 235 -8.10 2.94 -4.31
CA PHE A 235 -7.25 1.87 -4.84
C PHE A 235 -6.88 0.82 -3.80
N SER A 236 -6.67 1.26 -2.55
CA SER A 236 -6.27 0.39 -1.45
C SER A 236 -7.44 -0.43 -0.86
N TYR A 237 -8.68 -0.20 -1.31
CA TYR A 237 -9.86 -0.96 -0.92
C TYR A 237 -10.41 -1.73 -2.13
N PRO A 238 -10.05 -3.01 -2.34
CA PRO A 238 -10.52 -3.76 -3.50
C PRO A 238 -12.04 -4.00 -3.56
N GLY A 239 -12.75 -3.84 -2.43
CA GLY A 239 -14.20 -3.98 -2.33
C GLY A 239 -14.71 -5.40 -2.07
N ASP A 240 -13.92 -6.43 -2.38
CA ASP A 240 -14.25 -7.85 -2.18
C ASP A 240 -13.18 -8.63 -1.40
N TYR A 241 -12.08 -7.95 -1.01
CA TYR A 241 -10.87 -8.55 -0.45
C TYR A 241 -11.11 -9.55 0.69
N VAL A 242 -11.89 -9.16 1.71
CA VAL A 242 -12.17 -10.03 2.86
C VAL A 242 -13.17 -11.13 2.49
N ARG A 243 -14.19 -10.83 1.67
CA ARG A 243 -15.22 -11.78 1.25
C ARG A 243 -14.66 -12.92 0.39
N GLU A 244 -13.70 -12.64 -0.49
CA GLU A 244 -13.07 -13.67 -1.32
C GLU A 244 -12.32 -14.72 -0.51
N ASN A 245 -11.70 -14.32 0.61
CA ASN A 245 -11.01 -15.24 1.49
C ASN A 245 -11.07 -14.73 2.93
N PRO A 246 -12.10 -15.13 3.69
CA PRO A 246 -12.38 -14.52 4.98
C PRO A 246 -11.42 -15.04 6.04
N THR A 247 -10.32 -14.31 6.26
CA THR A 247 -9.32 -14.62 7.29
C THR A 247 -9.23 -13.50 8.33
N LEU A 248 -8.75 -13.85 9.53
CA LEU A 248 -8.50 -12.89 10.61
C LEU A 248 -7.52 -11.80 10.16
N GLU A 249 -6.48 -12.18 9.42
CA GLU A 249 -5.48 -11.24 8.89
C GLU A 249 -6.10 -10.23 7.91
N ARG A 250 -6.87 -10.69 6.90
CA ARG A 250 -7.49 -9.79 5.93
C ARG A 250 -8.49 -8.84 6.59
N LEU A 251 -9.30 -9.34 7.53
CA LEU A 251 -10.22 -8.53 8.30
C LEU A 251 -9.45 -7.46 9.11
N ALA A 252 -8.43 -7.87 9.87
CA ALA A 252 -7.64 -6.97 10.69
C ALA A 252 -6.93 -5.89 9.86
N GLU A 253 -6.44 -6.22 8.66
CA GLU A 253 -5.79 -5.27 7.76
C GLU A 253 -6.74 -4.18 7.28
N ILE A 254 -7.93 -4.55 6.79
CA ILE A 254 -8.94 -3.58 6.35
C ILE A 254 -9.43 -2.73 7.53
N MET A 255 -9.64 -3.33 8.70
CA MET A 255 -10.06 -2.58 9.89
C MET A 255 -8.98 -1.62 10.40
N THR A 256 -7.71 -2.04 10.36
CA THR A 256 -6.56 -1.17 10.64
C THR A 256 -6.56 0.02 9.69
N LYS A 257 -6.85 -0.22 8.42
CA LYS A 257 -6.93 0.85 7.43
C LYS A 257 -8.12 1.80 7.66
N PHE A 258 -9.29 1.28 8.02
CA PHE A 258 -10.43 2.11 8.43
C PHE A 258 -10.12 2.95 9.65
N GLU A 259 -9.38 2.43 10.63
CA GLU A 259 -8.93 3.22 11.77
C GLU A 259 -8.02 4.38 11.33
N GLN A 260 -7.10 4.17 10.38
CA GLN A 260 -6.28 5.26 9.85
C GLN A 260 -7.11 6.30 9.12
N ASP A 261 -7.92 5.86 8.16
CA ASP A 261 -8.62 6.75 7.24
C ASP A 261 -9.80 7.47 7.90
N ALA A 262 -10.56 6.75 8.72
CA ALA A 262 -11.75 7.30 9.37
C ALA A 262 -11.40 7.95 10.71
N LEU A 263 -10.58 7.31 11.55
CA LEU A 263 -10.28 7.84 12.90
C LEU A 263 -9.06 8.77 12.93
N GLY A 264 -8.26 8.82 11.86
CA GLY A 264 -7.07 9.68 11.78
C GLY A 264 -5.87 9.16 12.58
N VAL A 265 -5.91 7.89 12.99
CA VAL A 265 -4.81 7.27 13.76
C VAL A 265 -3.63 7.02 12.83
N THR A 266 -2.49 7.68 13.07
CA THR A 266 -1.34 7.58 12.15
C THR A 266 -0.66 6.20 12.19
N TYR A 267 -0.51 5.62 13.38
CA TYR A 267 0.18 4.33 13.59
C TYR A 267 -0.70 3.40 14.43
N PRO A 268 -1.74 2.80 13.83
CA PRO A 268 -2.63 1.89 14.55
C PRO A 268 -1.86 0.67 15.05
N ALA A 269 -2.10 0.31 16.31
CA ALA A 269 -1.48 -0.86 16.90
C ALA A 269 -2.16 -2.15 16.40
N PRO A 270 -1.41 -3.22 16.14
CA PRO A 270 -2.00 -4.52 15.82
C PRO A 270 -2.90 -5.02 16.95
N ARG A 271 -4.00 -5.69 16.60
CA ARG A 271 -5.02 -6.20 17.56
C ARG A 271 -4.64 -7.52 18.23
N GLY A 272 -3.37 -7.65 18.56
CA GLY A 272 -2.82 -8.86 19.16
C GLY A 272 -1.38 -9.16 18.78
N PRO A 273 -0.75 -10.11 19.49
CA PRO A 273 0.57 -10.61 19.17
C PRO A 273 0.58 -11.30 17.81
N ARG A 274 1.62 -11.02 17.02
CA ARG A 274 1.81 -11.57 15.68
C ARG A 274 3.21 -12.15 15.54
N ARG A 275 3.33 -13.25 14.78
CA ARG A 275 4.60 -13.75 14.28
C ARG A 275 4.82 -13.26 12.85
N ALA A 276 6.04 -12.86 12.53
CA ALA A 276 6.46 -12.62 11.15
C ALA A 276 6.95 -13.93 10.55
N VAL A 277 6.41 -14.29 9.39
CA VAL A 277 6.87 -15.42 8.57
C VAL A 277 7.53 -14.83 7.34
N VAL A 278 8.83 -15.08 7.20
CA VAL A 278 9.64 -14.58 6.08
C VAL A 278 9.99 -15.75 5.17
N LYS A 279 9.71 -15.61 3.88
CA LYS A 279 10.10 -16.59 2.86
C LYS A 279 10.96 -15.91 1.82
N MET A 280 12.15 -16.46 1.59
CA MET A 280 13.05 -16.02 0.53
C MET A 280 12.90 -16.97 -0.67
N GLY A 281 12.87 -16.40 -1.86
CA GLY A 281 12.88 -17.14 -3.12
C GLY A 281 14.29 -17.42 -3.62
N GLU A 282 14.37 -18.07 -4.77
CA GLU A 282 15.64 -18.34 -5.44
C GLU A 282 16.33 -17.02 -5.86
N PRO A 283 17.65 -16.89 -5.67
CA PRO A 283 18.40 -15.72 -6.11
C PRO A 283 18.33 -15.55 -7.64
N ILE A 284 17.99 -14.35 -8.09
CA ILE A 284 18.01 -13.94 -9.50
C ILE A 284 19.37 -13.33 -9.83
N ASP A 285 20.11 -13.88 -10.80
CA ASP A 285 21.31 -13.24 -11.34
C ASP A 285 20.91 -12.07 -12.22
N VAL A 286 21.18 -10.84 -11.78
CA VAL A 286 20.77 -9.64 -12.55
C VAL A 286 21.53 -9.55 -13.86
N ARG A 287 22.71 -10.18 -13.99
CA ARG A 287 23.46 -10.18 -15.25
C ARG A 287 22.71 -10.89 -16.38
N SER A 288 21.84 -11.86 -16.09
CA SER A 288 21.09 -12.57 -17.15
C SER A 288 20.12 -11.65 -17.90
N TYR A 289 19.84 -10.46 -17.35
CA TYR A 289 18.99 -9.43 -17.94
C TYR A 289 19.79 -8.35 -18.68
N LEU A 290 21.13 -8.45 -18.72
CA LEU A 290 21.99 -7.55 -19.49
C LEU A 290 22.28 -8.15 -20.87
N GLY A 291 22.22 -7.33 -21.92
CA GLY A 291 22.59 -7.74 -23.27
C GLY A 291 24.11 -7.82 -23.47
N PRO A 292 24.56 -8.22 -24.69
CA PRO A 292 25.98 -8.32 -25.03
C PRO A 292 26.75 -7.04 -24.70
N GLY A 293 27.91 -7.18 -24.04
CA GLY A 293 28.72 -6.04 -23.59
C GLY A 293 28.16 -5.29 -22.37
N GLY A 294 27.24 -5.89 -21.61
CA GLY A 294 26.67 -5.30 -20.39
C GLY A 294 25.71 -4.14 -20.65
N ARG A 295 25.23 -4.00 -21.90
CA ARG A 295 24.25 -2.96 -22.26
C ARG A 295 22.86 -3.38 -21.80
N ARG A 296 22.18 -2.47 -21.11
CA ARG A 296 20.77 -2.60 -20.77
C ARG A 296 19.94 -2.50 -22.06
N SER A 297 19.13 -3.51 -22.37
CA SER A 297 18.07 -3.36 -23.37
C SER A 297 17.01 -2.37 -22.84
N ARG A 298 16.24 -1.75 -23.74
CA ARG A 298 15.22 -0.77 -23.35
C ARG A 298 14.29 -1.33 -22.25
N ASP A 299 13.96 -2.62 -22.39
CA ASP A 299 12.89 -3.27 -21.61
C ASP A 299 13.42 -4.13 -20.45
N ALA A 300 14.74 -4.23 -20.25
CA ALA A 300 15.32 -5.10 -19.23
C ALA A 300 14.82 -4.82 -17.81
N ALA A 301 14.53 -3.56 -17.47
CA ALA A 301 14.02 -3.23 -16.14
C ALA A 301 12.56 -3.60 -15.97
N GLU A 302 11.75 -3.46 -17.03
CA GLU A 302 10.35 -3.85 -17.05
C GLU A 302 10.25 -5.38 -16.89
N THR A 303 10.94 -6.15 -17.73
CA THR A 303 10.97 -7.63 -17.64
C THR A 303 11.47 -8.14 -16.28
N LEU A 304 12.50 -7.49 -15.71
CA LEU A 304 12.99 -7.86 -14.37
C LEU A 304 11.96 -7.50 -13.29
N THR A 305 11.25 -6.38 -13.43
CA THR A 305 10.19 -5.97 -12.49
C THR A 305 9.03 -6.94 -12.53
N GLU A 306 8.56 -7.33 -13.71
CA GLU A 306 7.52 -8.35 -13.90
C GLU A 306 7.94 -9.71 -13.32
N THR A 307 9.20 -10.11 -13.53
CA THR A 307 9.71 -11.35 -12.94
C THR A 307 9.67 -11.30 -11.41
N LEU A 308 10.08 -10.17 -10.83
CA LEU A 308 10.05 -9.96 -9.38
C LEU A 308 8.61 -9.97 -8.84
N GLU A 309 7.68 -9.32 -9.54
CA GLU A 309 6.25 -9.35 -9.21
C GLU A 309 5.72 -10.78 -9.11
N LEU A 310 5.93 -11.58 -10.16
CA LEU A 310 5.47 -12.96 -10.23
C LEU A 310 6.10 -13.82 -9.13
N GLN A 311 7.41 -13.68 -8.90
CA GLN A 311 8.09 -14.47 -7.87
C GLN A 311 7.65 -14.06 -6.45
N ILE A 312 7.53 -12.77 -6.16
CA ILE A 312 7.09 -12.29 -4.84
C ILE A 312 5.64 -12.71 -4.57
N GLN A 313 4.74 -12.53 -5.54
CA GLN A 313 3.35 -13.00 -5.40
C GLN A 313 3.29 -14.51 -5.19
N GLY A 314 4.05 -15.30 -5.97
CA GLY A 314 4.12 -16.75 -5.78
C GLY A 314 4.63 -17.15 -4.39
N LEU A 315 5.61 -16.44 -3.84
CA LEU A 315 6.05 -16.63 -2.45
C LEU A 315 4.93 -16.31 -1.45
N MET A 316 4.19 -15.21 -1.66
CA MET A 316 3.06 -14.81 -0.82
C MET A 316 1.91 -15.84 -0.86
N ASP A 317 1.63 -16.39 -2.04
CA ASP A 317 0.60 -17.42 -2.24
C ASP A 317 0.96 -18.70 -1.46
N THR A 318 2.23 -19.11 -1.51
CA THR A 318 2.69 -20.28 -0.75
C THR A 318 2.63 -20.08 0.76
N LEU A 319 2.65 -18.83 1.24
CA LEU A 319 2.47 -18.53 2.65
C LEU A 319 1.00 -18.67 3.08
N GLY A 320 0.04 -18.72 2.15
CA GLY A 320 -1.40 -18.94 2.39
C GLY A 320 -2.12 -17.78 3.11
N PRO A 321 -3.45 -17.66 2.95
CA PRO A 321 -4.24 -16.44 3.18
C PRO A 321 -4.42 -16.00 4.65
N GLY A 322 -3.99 -16.79 5.62
CA GLY A 322 -4.17 -16.49 7.05
C GLY A 322 -4.91 -17.59 7.80
N ARG A 323 -5.40 -17.27 8.99
CA ARG A 323 -6.32 -18.13 9.75
C ARG A 323 -7.75 -17.83 9.29
N PRO A 324 -8.52 -18.83 8.81
CA PRO A 324 -9.93 -18.63 8.46
C PRO A 324 -10.73 -18.03 9.62
N LEU A 325 -11.67 -17.15 9.28
CA LEU A 325 -12.62 -16.62 10.24
C LEU A 325 -13.58 -17.73 10.72
N PRO A 326 -13.97 -17.74 12.00
CA PRO A 326 -15.01 -18.64 12.49
C PRO A 326 -16.37 -18.27 11.89
N GLU A 327 -17.29 -19.23 11.84
CA GLU A 327 -18.63 -19.05 11.27
C GLU A 327 -19.40 -17.88 11.90
N SER A 328 -19.24 -17.65 13.21
CA SER A 328 -19.84 -16.53 13.95
C SER A 328 -19.40 -15.15 13.45
N ALA A 329 -18.23 -15.06 12.81
CA ALA A 329 -17.76 -13.82 12.20
C ALA A 329 -18.30 -13.63 10.76
N LEU A 330 -18.76 -14.70 10.13
CA LEU A 330 -19.25 -14.70 8.74
C LEU A 330 -20.76 -14.50 8.67
N VAL A 331 -21.51 -15.24 9.47
CA VAL A 331 -22.96 -15.35 9.38
C VAL A 331 -23.61 -14.65 10.57
N SER A 332 -24.58 -13.79 10.27
CA SER A 332 -25.38 -13.12 11.30
C SER A 332 -26.28 -14.10 12.03
N ALA A 333 -26.50 -13.86 13.32
CA ALA A 333 -27.46 -14.67 14.07
C ALA A 333 -28.85 -14.55 13.42
N PRO A 334 -29.62 -15.64 13.28
CA PRO A 334 -30.96 -15.56 12.74
C PRO A 334 -31.79 -14.57 13.57
N SER A 335 -32.45 -13.65 12.87
CA SER A 335 -33.34 -12.64 13.45
C SER A 335 -34.42 -13.34 14.27
N GLY A 336 -34.27 -13.37 15.60
CA GLY A 336 -35.24 -14.00 16.50
C GLY A 336 -34.74 -14.42 17.89
N MET A 337 -33.43 -14.38 18.17
CA MET A 337 -32.93 -14.63 19.53
C MET A 337 -32.99 -13.33 20.37
N PRO A 338 -33.65 -13.34 21.55
CA PRO A 338 -33.74 -12.15 22.39
C PRO A 338 -32.35 -11.75 22.89
N VAL A 339 -32.02 -10.47 22.70
CA VAL A 339 -30.83 -9.86 23.31
C VAL A 339 -30.97 -10.00 24.83
N PRO A 340 -30.02 -10.64 25.54
CA PRO A 340 -30.07 -10.69 26.99
C PRO A 340 -29.95 -9.25 27.52
N GLN A 341 -30.98 -8.81 28.25
CA GLN A 341 -30.97 -7.50 28.90
C GLN A 341 -29.78 -7.43 29.86
N PRO A 342 -29.06 -6.30 29.92
CA PRO A 342 -28.02 -6.12 30.92
C PRO A 342 -28.66 -6.22 32.32
N ALA A 343 -28.08 -7.08 33.17
CA ALA A 343 -28.47 -7.19 34.57
C ALA A 343 -28.35 -5.81 35.23
N SER A 344 -29.43 -5.41 35.92
CA SER A 344 -29.64 -4.10 36.53
C SER A 344 -28.65 -3.76 37.63
#